data_AF-A0A521WUQ6-F1
#
_entry.id   AF-A0A521WUQ6-F1
#
_cell.length_a   1.000
_cell.length_b   1.000
_cell.length_c   1.000
_cell.angle_alpha   90.00
_cell.angle_beta   90.00
_cell.angle_gamma   90.00
#
_symmetry.space_group_name_H-M   'P 1'
#
loop_
_entity.id
_entity.type
_entity.pdbx_description
1 polymer ?
#
loop_
_entity_poly.entity_id
_entity_poly.type
_entity_poly.pdbx_seq_one_letter_code
_entity_poly.pdbx_strand_id
1 'polypeptide(L)'
;MAKTISKKTIAKKPMSKPASKPALKAEPKPVAIADLVKELNSFNVDNYWDLGRFLVDKVMPAARKQGMFEEQVMKMISSHPGAKFPFSVLKQCQQYYSYYPDAKKRPLAEVFYFELATKVSESRKRDQYEKMAFDNKWTISDLRKKIRDDEQARRIDERTKYGFDLREKNVWSFDTPDPRFGKPNTKGRLPGQIAANALYYYTNPGDYIVDPFAGSGTTG
;
A
#
# COMPACT_ATOMS: atom_id res chain seq x y z
N MET A 1 -77.69 -60.24 -19.31
CA MET A 1 -76.50 -60.36 -20.17
C MET A 1 -76.66 -59.43 -21.35
N ALA A 2 -75.87 -58.35 -21.45
CA ALA A 2 -75.47 -57.67 -22.69
C ALA A 2 -74.66 -56.42 -22.34
N LYS A 3 -73.49 -56.28 -22.96
CA LYS A 3 -72.54 -55.18 -22.82
C LYS A 3 -73.09 -53.91 -23.47
N THR A 4 -72.89 -52.76 -22.81
CA THR A 4 -72.92 -51.44 -23.47
C THR A 4 -71.56 -50.78 -23.34
N ILE A 5 -71.03 -50.39 -24.49
CA ILE A 5 -69.72 -49.81 -24.75
C ILE A 5 -69.77 -48.32 -24.37
N SER A 6 -68.83 -47.83 -23.55
CA SER A 6 -68.63 -46.40 -23.30
C SER A 6 -67.23 -45.95 -23.75
N LYS A 7 -67.22 -44.77 -24.36
CA LYS A 7 -66.18 -44.21 -25.24
C LYS A 7 -64.90 -43.83 -24.50
N LYS A 8 -63.74 -44.14 -25.11
CA LYS A 8 -62.41 -43.60 -24.77
C LYS A 8 -62.33 -42.11 -25.13
N THR A 9 -61.99 -41.27 -24.16
CA THR A 9 -61.55 -39.88 -24.38
C THR A 9 -60.05 -39.80 -24.18
N ILE A 10 -59.33 -39.42 -25.24
CA ILE A 10 -57.88 -39.23 -25.26
C ILE A 10 -57.58 -37.83 -24.71
N ALA A 11 -56.87 -37.76 -23.59
CA ALA A 11 -56.38 -36.50 -23.02
C ALA A 11 -55.17 -35.99 -23.82
N LYS A 12 -55.29 -34.76 -24.34
CA LYS A 12 -54.21 -34.03 -25.03
C LYS A 12 -53.19 -33.51 -24.03
N LYS A 13 -51.90 -33.80 -24.27
CA LYS A 13 -50.74 -33.17 -23.62
C LYS A 13 -50.77 -31.65 -23.83
N PRO A 14 -50.53 -30.82 -22.79
CA PRO A 14 -50.32 -29.39 -22.98
C PRO A 14 -48.92 -29.09 -23.52
N MET A 15 -48.87 -28.27 -24.57
CA MET A 15 -47.66 -27.73 -25.19
C MET A 15 -46.89 -26.82 -24.22
N SER A 16 -45.58 -27.00 -24.17
CA SER A 16 -44.63 -26.13 -23.48
C SER A 16 -44.63 -24.73 -24.08
N LYS A 17 -44.85 -23.70 -23.25
CA LYS A 17 -44.56 -22.30 -23.60
C LYS A 17 -43.04 -22.11 -23.59
N PRO A 18 -42.44 -21.43 -24.59
CA PRO A 18 -41.02 -21.12 -24.56
C PRO A 18 -40.73 -20.09 -23.47
N ALA A 19 -39.75 -20.40 -22.63
CA ALA A 19 -39.28 -19.56 -21.54
C ALA A 19 -38.83 -18.19 -22.07
N SER A 20 -39.40 -17.14 -21.49
CA SER A 20 -38.96 -15.75 -21.67
C SER A 20 -37.49 -15.63 -21.24
N LYS A 21 -36.64 -15.20 -22.17
CA LYS A 21 -35.25 -14.83 -21.88
C LYS A 21 -35.22 -13.79 -20.74
N PRO A 22 -34.40 -13.97 -19.69
CA PRO A 22 -34.24 -12.94 -18.68
C PRO A 22 -33.62 -11.70 -19.33
N ALA A 23 -34.22 -10.55 -19.08
CA ALA A 23 -33.71 -9.26 -19.50
C ALA A 23 -32.27 -9.10 -19.00
N LEU A 24 -31.34 -8.91 -19.94
CA LEU A 24 -29.97 -8.54 -19.67
C LEU A 24 -29.98 -7.32 -18.75
N LYS A 25 -29.56 -7.53 -17.49
CA LYS A 25 -29.24 -6.45 -16.58
C LYS A 25 -28.20 -5.57 -17.27
N ALA A 26 -28.55 -4.30 -17.48
CA ALA A 26 -27.64 -3.33 -18.05
C ALA A 26 -26.33 -3.34 -17.27
N GLU A 27 -25.25 -3.72 -17.94
CA GLU A 27 -23.90 -3.62 -17.39
C GLU A 27 -23.66 -2.17 -16.98
N PRO A 28 -23.13 -1.91 -15.76
CA PRO A 28 -22.73 -0.57 -15.40
C PRO A 28 -21.64 -0.16 -16.38
N LYS A 29 -21.92 0.86 -17.22
CA LYS A 29 -20.97 1.41 -18.19
C LYS A 29 -19.60 1.52 -17.51
N PRO A 30 -18.56 0.80 -17.97
CA PRO A 30 -17.24 0.97 -17.41
C PRO A 30 -16.90 2.44 -17.63
N VAL A 31 -16.60 3.18 -16.57
CA VAL A 31 -15.82 4.41 -16.72
C VAL A 31 -14.58 3.94 -17.47
N ALA A 32 -14.50 4.27 -18.76
CA ALA A 32 -13.47 3.72 -19.61
C ALA A 32 -12.16 4.20 -19.01
N ILE A 33 -11.30 3.28 -18.59
CA ILE A 33 -9.96 3.60 -18.07
C ILE A 33 -9.24 4.53 -19.07
N ALA A 34 -9.55 4.40 -20.36
CA ALA A 34 -9.16 5.31 -21.43
C ALA A 34 -9.58 6.78 -21.22
N ASP A 35 -10.80 7.07 -20.77
CA ASP A 35 -11.26 8.43 -20.49
C ASP A 35 -10.52 9.02 -19.28
N LEU A 36 -10.31 8.21 -18.24
CA LEU A 36 -9.51 8.61 -17.08
C LEU A 36 -8.05 8.87 -17.45
N VAL A 37 -7.44 8.03 -18.29
CA VAL A 37 -6.07 8.22 -18.79
C VAL A 37 -5.98 9.47 -19.67
N LYS A 38 -7.00 9.76 -20.48
CA LYS A 38 -7.05 10.96 -21.31
C LYS A 38 -7.13 12.23 -20.46
N GLU A 39 -7.99 12.24 -19.43
CA GLU A 39 -8.08 13.35 -18.48
C GLU A 39 -6.79 13.48 -17.68
N LEU A 40 -6.21 12.37 -17.20
CA LEU A 40 -4.92 12.33 -16.51
C LEU A 40 -3.80 12.92 -17.37
N ASN A 41 -3.74 12.56 -18.65
CA ASN A 41 -2.74 13.05 -19.60
C ASN A 41 -2.89 14.53 -19.97
N SER A 42 -4.04 15.15 -19.65
CA SER A 42 -4.27 16.59 -19.83
C SER A 42 -3.65 17.43 -18.71
N PHE A 43 -3.32 16.83 -17.56
CA PHE A 43 -2.64 17.53 -16.49
C PHE A 43 -1.18 17.82 -16.83
N ASN A 44 -0.69 18.96 -16.35
CA ASN A 44 0.73 19.29 -16.44
C ASN A 44 1.53 18.44 -15.44
N VAL A 45 2.75 18.07 -15.82
CA VAL A 45 3.62 17.18 -15.04
C VAL A 45 4.02 17.80 -13.69
N ASP A 46 4.00 19.12 -13.58
CA ASP A 46 4.43 19.85 -12.39
C ASP A 46 3.32 20.12 -11.37
N ASN A 47 2.05 19.82 -11.70
CA ASN A 47 0.92 20.09 -10.82
C ASN A 47 0.47 18.85 -10.05
N TYR A 48 1.32 18.41 -9.13
CA TYR A 48 1.12 17.19 -8.34
C TYR A 48 -0.09 17.25 -7.41
N TRP A 49 -0.47 18.44 -6.92
CA TRP A 49 -1.62 18.59 -6.02
C TRP A 49 -2.94 18.39 -6.77
N ASP A 50 -3.13 19.04 -7.92
CA ASP A 50 -4.36 18.90 -8.71
C ASP A 50 -4.48 17.49 -9.30
N LEU A 51 -3.36 16.84 -9.63
CA LEU A 51 -3.33 15.43 -10.00
C LEU A 51 -3.76 14.51 -8.85
N GLY A 52 -3.24 14.74 -7.64
CA GLY A 52 -3.64 14.02 -6.43
C GLY A 52 -5.12 14.17 -6.11
N ARG A 53 -5.64 15.40 -6.24
CA ARG A 53 -7.07 15.70 -6.10
C ARG A 53 -7.92 14.93 -7.10
N PHE A 54 -7.55 14.94 -8.37
CA PHE A 54 -8.25 14.19 -9.41
C PHE A 54 -8.30 12.68 -9.08
N LEU A 55 -7.19 12.12 -8.62
CA LEU A 55 -7.12 10.72 -8.22
C LEU A 55 -8.07 10.42 -7.06
N VAL A 56 -8.01 11.19 -5.97
CA VAL A 56 -8.78 10.93 -4.75
C VAL A 56 -10.27 11.26 -4.91
N ASP A 57 -10.61 12.37 -5.57
CA ASP A 57 -11.99 12.86 -5.67
C ASP A 57 -12.78 12.19 -6.81
N LYS A 58 -12.12 11.83 -7.93
CA LYS A 58 -12.78 11.25 -9.11
C LYS A 58 -12.43 9.77 -9.34
N VAL A 59 -11.14 9.43 -9.35
CA VAL A 59 -10.69 8.07 -9.72
C VAL A 59 -11.02 7.04 -8.64
N MET A 60 -10.73 7.33 -7.36
CA MET A 60 -10.99 6.37 -6.27
C MET A 60 -12.48 6.08 -6.05
N PRO A 61 -13.40 7.06 -6.08
CA PRO A 61 -14.83 6.77 -5.97
C PRO A 61 -15.38 6.02 -7.18
N ALA A 62 -14.87 6.29 -8.39
CA ALA A 62 -15.21 5.53 -9.58
C ALA A 62 -14.73 4.07 -9.49
N ALA A 63 -13.51 3.85 -8.98
CA ALA A 63 -12.94 2.53 -8.71
C ALA A 63 -13.77 1.74 -7.70
N ARG A 64 -14.15 2.37 -6.58
CA ARG A 64 -14.96 1.74 -5.52
C ARG A 64 -16.33 1.31 -6.02
N LYS A 65 -16.96 2.10 -6.90
CA LYS A 65 -18.24 1.73 -7.55
C LYS A 65 -18.12 0.48 -8.42
N GLN A 66 -16.93 0.18 -8.92
CA GLN A 66 -16.62 -1.02 -9.72
C GLN A 66 -16.03 -2.16 -8.87
N GLY A 67 -15.97 -2.01 -7.54
CA GLY A 67 -15.43 -3.03 -6.63
C GLY A 67 -13.91 -3.17 -6.67
N MET A 68 -13.19 -2.18 -7.20
CA MET A 68 -11.72 -2.23 -7.32
C MET A 68 -11.03 -1.45 -6.20
N PHE A 69 -9.90 -1.98 -5.75
CA PHE A 69 -9.03 -1.31 -4.78
C PHE A 69 -8.15 -0.25 -5.43
N GLU A 70 -7.77 0.77 -4.65
CA GLU A 70 -7.02 1.95 -5.11
C GLU A 70 -5.71 1.57 -5.81
N GLU A 71 -4.94 0.63 -5.26
CA GLU A 71 -3.70 0.16 -5.88
C GLU A 71 -3.91 -0.56 -7.20
N GLN A 72 -5.00 -1.31 -7.34
CA GLN A 72 -5.31 -2.06 -8.56
C GLN A 72 -5.66 -1.09 -9.69
N VAL A 73 -6.46 -0.06 -9.41
CA VAL A 73 -6.83 0.95 -10.41
C VAL A 73 -5.62 1.78 -10.82
N MET A 74 -4.77 2.20 -9.88
CA MET A 74 -3.55 2.92 -10.22
C MET A 74 -2.61 2.07 -11.10
N LYS A 75 -2.46 0.77 -10.81
CA LYS A 75 -1.67 -0.15 -11.66
C LYS A 75 -2.26 -0.22 -13.07
N MET A 76 -3.57 -0.38 -13.21
CA MET A 76 -4.22 -0.45 -14.52
C MET A 76 -4.08 0.85 -15.32
N ILE A 77 -4.21 2.01 -14.67
CA ILE A 77 -3.97 3.32 -15.31
C ILE A 77 -2.53 3.42 -15.79
N SER A 78 -1.56 3.05 -14.95
CA SER A 78 -0.14 3.12 -15.31
C SER A 78 0.28 2.11 -16.39
N SER A 79 -0.43 0.98 -16.50
CA SER A 79 -0.17 -0.05 -17.51
C SER A 79 -0.90 0.23 -18.84
N HIS A 80 -1.71 1.29 -18.92
CA HIS A 80 -2.45 1.60 -20.14
C HIS A 80 -1.52 2.19 -21.21
N PRO A 81 -1.62 1.75 -22.48
CA PRO A 81 -0.86 2.33 -23.58
C PRO A 81 -1.14 3.83 -23.69
N GLY A 82 -0.10 4.66 -23.56
CA GLY A 82 -0.21 6.13 -23.63
C GLY A 82 -0.37 6.85 -22.28
N ALA A 83 -0.31 6.15 -21.14
CA ALA A 83 -0.26 6.81 -19.84
C ALA A 83 1.06 7.61 -19.66
N LYS A 84 0.96 8.90 -19.34
CA LYS A 84 2.14 9.76 -19.10
C LYS A 84 2.80 9.55 -17.74
N PHE A 85 2.05 9.05 -16.76
CA PHE A 85 2.49 9.02 -15.36
C PHE A 85 2.72 7.58 -14.88
N PRO A 86 3.89 7.28 -14.30
CA PRO A 86 4.17 5.97 -13.73
C PRO A 86 3.40 5.76 -12.42
N PHE A 87 3.19 4.49 -12.04
CA PHE A 87 2.50 4.10 -10.80
C PHE A 87 3.05 4.81 -9.55
N SER A 88 4.38 4.95 -9.45
CA SER A 88 5.04 5.60 -8.31
C SER A 88 4.62 7.05 -8.14
N VAL A 89 4.52 7.81 -9.24
CA VAL A 89 4.11 9.22 -9.22
C VAL A 89 2.64 9.34 -8.85
N LEU A 90 1.78 8.48 -9.40
CA LEU A 90 0.35 8.47 -9.04
C LEU A 90 0.15 8.21 -7.55
N LYS A 91 0.88 7.24 -6.99
CA LYS A 91 0.83 6.93 -5.55
C LYS A 91 1.33 8.11 -4.70
N GLN A 92 2.41 8.77 -5.11
CA GLN A 92 2.92 9.97 -4.41
C GLN A 92 1.92 11.13 -4.45
N CYS A 93 1.28 11.38 -5.59
CA CYS A 93 0.29 12.45 -5.72
C CYS A 93 -0.97 12.15 -4.89
N GLN A 94 -1.42 10.89 -4.89
CA GLN A 94 -2.50 10.45 -4.02
C GLN A 94 -2.16 10.70 -2.54
N GLN A 95 -0.98 10.28 -2.08
CA GLN A 95 -0.52 10.50 -0.70
C GLN A 95 -0.46 11.98 -0.37
N TYR A 96 0.08 12.78 -1.29
CA TYR A 96 0.20 14.22 -1.11
C TYR A 96 -1.15 14.90 -0.86
N TYR A 97 -2.15 14.67 -1.72
CA TYR A 97 -3.48 15.25 -1.52
C TYR A 97 -4.19 14.66 -0.30
N SER A 98 -4.02 13.37 -0.03
CA SER A 98 -4.65 12.70 1.12
C SER A 98 -4.16 13.25 2.46
N TYR A 99 -2.87 13.60 2.56
CA TYR A 99 -2.30 14.18 3.79
C TYR A 99 -2.44 15.70 3.87
N TYR A 100 -2.43 16.39 2.72
CA TYR A 100 -2.52 17.86 2.66
C TYR A 100 -3.58 18.32 1.66
N PRO A 101 -4.87 18.07 1.92
CA PRO A 101 -5.97 18.58 1.08
C PRO A 101 -6.08 20.11 1.13
N ASP A 102 -5.36 20.75 2.06
CA ASP A 102 -5.33 22.19 2.27
C ASP A 102 -3.97 22.82 1.91
N ALA A 103 -3.06 22.10 1.22
CA ALA A 103 -1.69 22.54 0.92
C ALA A 103 -1.61 23.98 0.36
N LYS A 104 -2.55 24.37 -0.52
CA LYS A 104 -2.63 25.72 -1.13
C LYS A 104 -2.90 26.85 -0.13
N LYS A 105 -3.41 26.55 1.07
CA LYS A 105 -3.73 27.54 2.13
C LYS A 105 -2.63 27.67 3.17
N ARG A 106 -1.60 26.82 3.10
CA ARG A 106 -0.58 26.71 4.13
C ARG A 106 0.63 27.63 3.84
N PRO A 107 1.46 27.95 4.85
CA PRO A 107 2.47 28.99 4.70
C PRO A 107 3.72 28.60 3.89
N LEU A 108 4.11 27.31 3.88
CA LEU A 108 5.24 26.82 3.06
C LEU A 108 4.84 26.56 1.60
N ALA A 109 5.84 26.50 0.71
CA ALA A 109 5.62 26.13 -0.69
C ALA A 109 5.15 24.66 -0.84
N GLU A 110 4.37 24.38 -1.89
CA GLU A 110 3.80 23.05 -2.17
C GLU A 110 4.84 21.91 -2.18
N VAL A 111 6.06 22.20 -2.63
CA VAL A 111 7.16 21.23 -2.70
C VAL A 111 7.53 20.68 -1.31
N PHE A 112 7.38 21.47 -0.23
CA PHE A 112 7.64 21.01 1.13
C PHE A 112 6.65 19.93 1.55
N TYR A 113 5.35 20.18 1.34
CA TYR A 113 4.31 19.23 1.69
C TYR A 113 4.38 17.96 0.85
N PHE A 114 4.75 18.08 -0.43
CA PHE A 114 4.99 16.93 -1.29
C PHE A 114 6.13 16.05 -0.75
N GLU A 115 7.28 16.63 -0.36
CA GLU A 115 8.37 15.86 0.26
C GLU A 115 7.96 15.24 1.60
N LEU A 116 7.27 16.00 2.46
CA LEU A 116 6.80 15.48 3.74
C LEU A 116 5.83 14.31 3.55
N ALA A 117 4.89 14.42 2.61
CA ALA A 117 3.91 13.37 2.33
C ALA A 117 4.55 12.09 1.78
N THR A 118 5.63 12.22 1.01
CA THR A 118 6.26 11.09 0.32
C THR A 118 7.40 10.44 1.11
N LYS A 119 8.08 11.19 1.99
CA LYS A 119 9.23 10.70 2.76
C LYS A 119 8.94 10.39 4.22
N VAL A 120 7.90 11.00 4.80
CA VAL A 120 7.61 10.89 6.23
C VAL A 120 6.24 10.24 6.41
N SER A 121 6.23 8.98 6.84
CA SER A 121 5.01 8.20 7.07
C SER A 121 4.23 8.66 8.30
N GLU A 122 4.91 9.05 9.37
CA GLU A 122 4.32 9.46 10.64
C GLU A 122 3.75 10.89 10.60
N SER A 123 2.48 11.05 10.99
CA SER A 123 1.82 12.37 10.99
C SER A 123 2.49 13.37 11.92
N ARG A 124 2.81 12.96 13.15
CA ARG A 124 3.40 13.85 14.15
C ARG A 124 4.77 14.38 13.72
N LYS A 125 5.58 13.55 13.05
CA LYS A 125 6.88 13.98 12.51
C LYS A 125 6.71 14.99 11.37
N ARG A 126 5.69 14.82 10.51
CA ARG A 126 5.37 15.79 9.46
C ARG A 126 5.08 17.17 10.04
N ASP A 127 4.22 17.24 11.06
CA ASP A 127 3.87 18.50 11.72
C ASP A 127 5.08 19.17 12.39
N GLN A 128 5.97 18.37 12.98
CA GLN A 128 7.24 18.86 13.55
C GLN A 128 8.15 19.44 12.48
N TYR A 129 8.36 18.74 11.36
CA TYR A 129 9.18 19.24 10.27
C TYR A 129 8.59 20.48 9.61
N GLU A 130 7.26 20.56 9.45
CA GLU A 130 6.58 21.75 8.95
C GLU A 130 6.85 22.95 9.85
N LYS A 131 6.65 22.79 11.17
CA LYS A 131 6.94 23.84 12.14
C LYS A 131 8.41 24.26 12.10
N MET A 132 9.34 23.30 12.11
CA MET A 132 10.77 23.60 12.05
C MET A 132 11.16 24.30 10.74
N ALA A 133 10.59 23.89 9.61
CA ALA A 133 10.87 24.50 8.32
C ALA A 133 10.36 25.95 8.27
N PHE A 134 9.18 26.21 8.85
CA PHE A 134 8.61 27.55 8.96
C PHE A 134 9.44 28.44 9.90
N ASP A 135 9.69 27.98 11.13
CA ASP A 135 10.37 28.76 12.17
C ASP A 135 11.82 29.09 11.77
N ASN A 136 12.52 28.14 11.14
CA ASN A 136 13.92 28.30 10.75
C ASN A 136 14.11 28.75 9.29
N LYS A 137 13.02 29.05 8.57
CA LYS A 137 13.04 29.47 7.15
C LYS A 137 13.87 28.53 6.27
N TRP A 138 13.68 27.23 6.45
CA TRP A 138 14.44 26.22 5.71
C TRP A 138 14.17 26.27 4.22
N THR A 139 15.19 25.95 3.43
CA THR A 139 15.02 25.58 2.02
C THR A 139 14.57 24.12 1.91
N ILE A 140 14.11 23.70 0.72
CA ILE A 140 13.77 22.30 0.48
C ILE A 140 14.98 21.36 0.69
N SER A 141 16.19 21.86 0.42
CA SER A 141 17.43 21.14 0.63
C SER A 141 17.71 20.90 2.10
N ASP A 142 17.43 21.89 2.96
CA ASP A 142 17.58 21.78 4.40
C ASP A 142 16.58 20.79 4.99
N LEU A 143 15.32 20.83 4.54
CA LEU A 143 14.31 19.84 4.94
C LEU A 143 14.75 18.43 4.55
N ARG A 144 15.15 18.22 3.29
CA ARG A 144 15.63 16.92 2.80
C ARG A 144 16.84 16.44 3.57
N LYS A 145 17.76 17.35 3.92
CA LYS A 145 18.94 17.02 4.73
C LYS A 145 18.50 16.59 6.13
N LYS A 146 17.65 17.36 6.81
CA LYS A 146 17.17 17.04 8.16
C LYS A 146 16.47 15.68 8.22
N ILE A 147 15.58 15.39 7.27
CA ILE A 147 14.87 14.10 7.21
C ILE A 147 15.87 12.95 7.09
N ARG A 148 16.92 13.10 6.27
CA ARG A 148 17.97 12.07 6.15
C ARG A 148 18.80 11.95 7.43
N ASP A 149 19.21 13.08 8.00
CA ASP A 149 20.03 13.11 9.20
C ASP A 149 19.28 12.47 10.39
N ASP A 150 17.98 12.73 10.52
CA ASP A 150 17.14 12.14 11.58
C ASP A 150 16.91 10.64 11.38
N GLU A 151 16.69 10.20 10.15
CA GLU A 151 16.60 8.77 9.85
C GLU A 151 17.94 8.06 10.10
N GLN A 152 19.07 8.71 9.80
CA GLN A 152 20.39 8.18 10.10
C GLN A 152 20.66 8.16 11.62
N ALA A 153 20.29 9.22 12.33
CA ALA A 153 20.41 9.31 13.78
C ALA A 153 19.56 8.23 14.47
N ARG A 154 18.32 8.01 14.01
CA ARG A 154 17.46 6.92 14.48
C ARG A 154 18.13 5.56 14.32
N ARG A 155 18.70 5.28 13.15
CA ARG A 155 19.42 4.02 12.90
C ARG A 155 20.65 3.87 13.80
N ILE A 156 21.40 4.95 14.01
CA ILE A 156 22.56 4.93 14.89
C ILE A 156 22.12 4.71 16.34
N ASP A 157 21.05 5.36 16.80
CA ASP A 157 20.49 5.18 18.14
C ASP A 157 20.01 3.74 18.37
N GLU A 158 19.27 3.17 17.42
CA GLU A 158 18.86 1.76 17.44
C GLU A 158 20.09 0.84 17.51
N ARG A 159 21.12 1.11 16.70
CA ARG A 159 22.38 0.37 16.73
C ARG A 159 23.09 0.48 18.07
N THR A 160 23.09 1.65 18.70
CA THR A 160 23.73 1.86 20.01
C THR A 160 22.94 1.16 21.12
N LYS A 161 21.61 1.21 21.06
CA LYS A 161 20.72 0.61 22.05
C LYS A 161 20.76 -0.91 22.06
N TYR A 162 20.76 -1.54 20.88
CA TYR A 162 20.74 -3.01 20.75
C TYR A 162 22.13 -3.59 20.42
N GLY A 163 23.10 -2.74 20.07
CA GLY A 163 24.42 -3.13 19.58
C GLY A 163 24.43 -3.62 18.12
N PHE A 164 23.29 -3.61 17.43
CA PHE A 164 23.15 -3.96 16.01
C PHE A 164 21.96 -3.24 15.38
N ASP A 165 21.96 -3.08 14.04
CA ASP A 165 20.86 -2.45 13.31
C ASP A 165 19.64 -3.39 13.23
N LEU A 166 18.50 -2.96 13.76
CA LEU A 166 17.22 -3.63 13.48
C LEU A 166 16.87 -3.48 11.98
N ARG A 167 16.29 -4.52 11.39
CA ARG A 167 15.89 -4.54 9.98
C ARG A 167 14.37 -4.64 9.88
N GLU A 168 13.75 -3.54 9.45
CA GLU A 168 12.28 -3.43 9.32
C GLU A 168 11.71 -4.10 8.05
N LYS A 169 12.53 -4.24 7.00
CA LYS A 169 12.09 -4.80 5.72
C LYS A 169 12.10 -6.33 5.76
N ASN A 170 11.40 -6.97 4.83
CA ASN A 170 11.28 -8.44 4.80
C ASN A 170 12.53 -9.17 4.27
N VAL A 171 13.59 -8.44 3.90
CA VAL A 171 14.87 -8.99 3.43
C VAL A 171 15.96 -8.45 4.35
N TRP A 172 16.60 -9.34 5.10
CA TRP A 172 17.64 -8.98 6.09
C TRP A 172 19.02 -9.39 5.58
N SER A 173 19.96 -8.44 5.61
CA SER A 173 21.38 -8.69 5.37
C SER A 173 22.19 -8.19 6.55
N PHE A 174 23.06 -9.06 7.06
CA PHE A 174 24.01 -8.79 8.13
C PHE A 174 25.38 -9.28 7.67
N ASP A 175 26.30 -8.34 7.42
CA ASP A 175 27.57 -8.64 6.75
C ASP A 175 28.53 -9.46 7.63
N THR A 176 28.40 -9.34 8.96
CA THR A 176 29.24 -10.06 9.91
C THR A 176 28.39 -10.59 11.06
N PRO A 177 28.41 -11.91 11.34
CA PRO A 177 27.77 -12.47 12.53
C PRO A 177 28.34 -11.83 13.79
N ASP A 178 27.47 -11.21 14.60
CA ASP A 178 27.91 -10.56 15.83
C ASP A 178 28.49 -11.61 16.81
N PRO A 179 29.74 -11.44 17.28
CA PRO A 179 30.42 -12.43 18.11
C PRO A 179 29.77 -12.63 19.48
N ARG A 180 28.91 -11.72 19.94
CA ARG A 180 28.20 -11.83 21.22
C ARG A 180 27.14 -12.93 21.23
N PHE A 181 26.70 -13.39 20.06
CA PHE A 181 25.63 -14.37 19.95
C PHE A 181 26.12 -15.76 19.55
N GLY A 182 25.73 -16.78 20.32
CA GLY A 182 26.02 -18.18 20.04
C GLY A 182 27.51 -18.54 20.07
N LYS A 183 27.81 -19.84 20.14
CA LYS A 183 29.18 -20.34 20.25
C LYS A 183 29.95 -20.18 18.93
N PRO A 184 31.14 -19.54 18.92
CA PRO A 184 32.00 -19.46 17.74
C PRO A 184 32.26 -20.83 17.12
N ASN A 185 32.47 -20.87 15.80
CA ASN A 185 32.84 -22.08 15.03
C ASN A 185 31.83 -23.24 15.06
N THR A 186 30.59 -23.03 15.51
CA THR A 186 29.54 -24.04 15.41
C THR A 186 29.01 -24.14 13.98
N LYS A 187 29.00 -25.34 13.41
CA LYS A 187 28.45 -25.58 12.07
C LYS A 187 26.96 -25.23 12.03
N GLY A 188 26.56 -24.39 11.09
CA GLY A 188 25.16 -23.93 10.96
C GLY A 188 24.79 -22.78 11.90
N ARG A 189 25.77 -22.16 12.60
CA ARG A 189 25.53 -20.95 13.40
C ARG A 189 24.92 -19.85 12.54
N LEU A 190 23.75 -19.37 12.95
CA LEU A 190 23.11 -18.20 12.37
C LEU A 190 23.70 -16.92 12.97
N PRO A 191 23.81 -15.82 12.19
CA PRO A 191 24.05 -14.48 12.73
C PRO A 191 22.99 -14.15 13.80
N GLY A 192 23.43 -13.85 15.02
CA GLY A 192 22.50 -13.59 16.12
C GLY A 192 21.62 -12.37 15.94
N GLN A 193 22.02 -11.44 15.08
CA GLN A 193 21.18 -10.33 14.66
C GLN A 193 19.87 -10.79 14.02
N ILE A 194 19.82 -11.97 13.38
CA ILE A 194 18.57 -12.53 12.84
C ILE A 194 17.60 -12.87 13.98
N ALA A 195 18.09 -13.62 14.98
CA ALA A 195 17.28 -14.00 16.14
C ALA A 195 16.84 -12.75 16.91
N ALA A 196 17.76 -11.82 17.17
CA ALA A 196 17.46 -10.60 17.91
C ALA A 196 16.45 -9.69 17.16
N ASN A 197 16.53 -9.59 15.83
CA ASN A 197 15.56 -8.86 15.03
C ASN A 197 14.17 -9.53 15.05
N ALA A 198 14.11 -10.87 15.00
CA ALA A 198 12.86 -11.61 15.13
C ALA A 198 12.23 -11.43 16.51
N LEU A 199 13.01 -11.56 17.59
CA LEU A 199 12.53 -11.35 18.96
C LEU A 199 11.97 -9.94 19.14
N TYR A 200 12.66 -8.92 18.63
CA TYR A 200 12.18 -7.54 18.73
C TYR A 200 10.80 -7.32 18.09
N TYR A 201 10.52 -7.93 16.93
CA TYR A 201 9.26 -7.70 16.21
C TYR A 201 8.13 -8.68 16.56
N TYR A 202 8.45 -9.86 17.09
CA TYR A 202 7.48 -10.94 17.27
C TYR A 202 7.25 -11.35 18.73
N THR A 203 7.92 -10.72 19.68
CA THR A 203 7.78 -11.03 21.11
C THR A 203 7.71 -9.77 21.95
N ASN A 204 7.16 -9.88 23.15
CA ASN A 204 7.15 -8.81 24.15
C ASN A 204 8.20 -9.06 25.24
N PRO A 205 8.65 -8.02 25.96
CA PRO A 205 9.47 -8.20 27.14
C PRO A 205 8.78 -9.11 28.17
N GLY A 206 9.48 -10.17 28.59
CA GLY A 206 8.95 -11.16 29.54
C GLY A 206 8.35 -12.42 28.91
N ASP A 207 8.22 -12.47 27.58
CA ASP A 207 7.77 -13.68 26.89
C ASP A 207 8.79 -14.82 27.02
N TYR A 208 8.28 -16.04 27.17
CA TYR A 208 9.11 -17.25 27.18
C TYR A 208 9.38 -17.72 25.75
N ILE A 209 10.65 -17.78 25.39
CA ILE A 209 11.10 -18.22 24.06
C ILE A 209 11.60 -19.66 24.14
N VAL A 210 11.08 -20.52 23.26
CA VAL A 210 11.49 -21.93 23.16
C VAL A 210 12.07 -22.18 21.77
N ASP A 211 13.33 -22.59 21.72
CA ASP A 211 14.02 -22.99 20.50
C ASP A 211 14.47 -24.46 20.60
N PRO A 212 13.67 -25.41 20.07
CA PRO A 212 14.02 -26.83 20.13
C PRO A 212 15.21 -27.20 19.23
N PHE A 213 15.69 -26.26 18.40
CA PHE A 213 16.80 -26.43 17.48
C PHE A 213 17.93 -25.43 17.76
N ALA A 214 18.11 -25.06 19.02
CA ALA A 214 19.00 -23.97 19.44
C ALA A 214 20.44 -24.05 18.93
N GLY A 215 20.95 -25.25 18.59
CA GLY A 215 22.22 -25.42 17.89
C GLY A 215 23.39 -24.71 18.58
N SER A 216 23.87 -23.62 17.99
CA SER A 216 24.93 -22.76 18.54
C SER A 216 24.55 -22.00 19.82
N GLY A 217 23.29 -22.08 20.26
CA GLY A 217 22.76 -21.30 21.39
C GLY A 217 22.56 -19.84 21.03
N THR A 218 22.22 -19.53 19.79
CA THR A 218 22.07 -18.13 19.32
C THR A 218 20.86 -17.42 19.94
N THR A 219 19.84 -18.18 20.32
CA THR A 219 18.58 -17.70 20.91
C THR A 219 18.67 -17.50 22.43
N GLY A 220 19.73 -18.02 23.08
CA GLY A 220 19.91 -18.01 24.53
C GLY A 220 20.96 -17.05 25.04
#